data_AF-A0A382Z7X3-F1
#
_entry.id   AF-A0A382Z7X3-F1
#
_cell.length_a   1.000
_cell.length_b   1.000
_cell.length_c   1.000
_cell.angle_alpha   90.00
_cell.angle_beta   90.00
_cell.angle_gamma   90.00
#
_symmetry.space_group_name_H-M   'P 1'
#
loop_
_entity.id
_entity.type
_entity.pdbx_description
1 polymer ?
#
loop_
_entity_poly.entity_id
_entity_poly.type
_entity_poly.pdbx_seq_one_letter_code
_entity_poly.pdbx_strand_id
1 'polypeptide(L)'
;MSGRGGSFVFGCARISLAAAGVVLLASCQTTGTNGVSNFDLFGTPQKIVVGEDIVLPRSSTALSRTEGVASTIRIIVDLDRQKRFAEARHLLSQVRKVQPGKSEGYRSVTNSMAILALKEGEFEDFKRLARQLDRSLGNPVHVKAPHTEVITLYRAVTGKALPVNAPANMKLLKDKYAYIQNAKLQRRDKR
;
A
#
# COMPACT_ATOMS: atom_id res chain seq x y z
N MET A 1 54.24 -44.85 -28.95
CA MET A 1 55.49 -44.16 -28.57
C MET A 1 55.74 -43.02 -29.55
N SER A 2 56.16 -41.86 -29.03
CA SER A 2 56.59 -40.63 -29.74
C SER A 2 55.49 -39.80 -30.41
N GLY A 3 55.34 -38.47 -30.23
CA GLY A 3 56.03 -37.39 -29.52
C GLY A 3 55.32 -36.07 -29.89
N ARG A 4 54.90 -35.22 -28.94
CA ARG A 4 55.55 -33.97 -28.43
C ARG A 4 55.46 -32.71 -29.33
N GLY A 5 55.06 -31.59 -28.70
CA GLY A 5 55.34 -30.19 -29.09
C GLY A 5 54.10 -29.43 -29.57
N GLY A 6 53.79 -28.18 -29.16
CA GLY A 6 54.48 -27.17 -28.36
C GLY A 6 53.74 -25.84 -28.56
N SER A 7 53.53 -25.09 -27.47
CA SER A 7 52.80 -23.82 -27.33
C SER A 7 53.36 -22.66 -28.17
N PHE A 8 52.57 -21.59 -28.43
CA PHE A 8 53.05 -20.18 -28.33
C PHE A 8 51.89 -19.17 -28.25
N VAL A 9 52.15 -18.12 -27.46
CA VAL A 9 51.26 -17.01 -27.03
C VAL A 9 51.48 -15.77 -27.92
N PHE A 10 50.43 -15.02 -28.21
CA PHE A 10 50.44 -13.61 -28.66
C PHE A 10 49.23 -12.94 -28.00
N GLY A 11 49.20 -11.69 -27.55
CA GLY A 11 50.05 -10.51 -27.76
C GLY A 11 49.12 -9.30 -27.54
N CYS A 12 49.56 -8.31 -26.75
CA CYS A 12 48.78 -7.18 -26.25
C CYS A 12 48.99 -5.92 -27.13
N ALA A 13 47.94 -5.12 -27.44
CA ALA A 13 47.94 -3.64 -27.41
C ALA A 13 46.71 -2.95 -28.08
N ARG A 14 45.92 -2.30 -27.21
CA ARG A 14 45.11 -1.05 -27.25
C ARG A 14 45.05 -0.14 -28.50
N ILE A 15 43.84 0.32 -28.87
CA ILE A 15 43.48 1.69 -29.34
C ILE A 15 42.06 2.06 -28.86
N SER A 16 41.86 3.36 -28.56
CA SER A 16 40.75 3.99 -27.83
C SER A 16 39.59 4.55 -28.70
N LEU A 17 38.44 4.76 -28.02
CA LEU A 17 37.49 5.89 -28.16
C LEU A 17 36.36 5.83 -29.24
N ALA A 18 35.12 5.63 -28.79
CA ALA A 18 33.96 6.52 -29.03
C ALA A 18 32.67 5.92 -28.45
N ALA A 19 31.85 6.77 -27.84
CA ALA A 19 30.63 6.46 -27.11
C ALA A 19 29.43 6.19 -28.03
N ALA A 20 28.57 5.24 -27.66
CA ALA A 20 27.11 5.31 -27.84
C ALA A 20 26.46 4.16 -27.06
N GLY A 21 25.63 4.50 -26.08
CA GLY A 21 24.86 3.51 -25.34
C GLY A 21 23.68 2.99 -26.15
N VAL A 22 23.39 1.70 -26.00
CA VAL A 22 22.02 1.17 -26.01
C VAL A 22 21.96 0.06 -24.96
N VAL A 23 21.13 0.32 -23.96
CA VAL A 23 20.60 -0.67 -23.01
C VAL A 23 19.87 -1.74 -23.81
N LEU A 24 20.42 -2.96 -23.85
CA LEU A 24 19.64 -4.16 -24.13
C LEU A 24 19.76 -5.06 -22.92
N LEU A 25 18.72 -4.98 -22.10
CA LEU A 25 18.38 -5.94 -21.06
C LEU A 25 18.35 -7.32 -21.70
N ALA A 26 19.40 -8.10 -21.47
CA ALA A 26 19.35 -9.53 -21.60
C ALA A 26 18.23 -10.04 -20.69
N SER A 27 17.12 -10.46 -21.28
CA SER A 27 16.09 -11.23 -20.59
C SER A 27 16.74 -12.52 -20.11
N CYS A 28 17.17 -12.53 -18.85
CA CYS A 28 17.56 -13.72 -18.14
C CYS A 28 16.31 -14.62 -18.07
N GLN A 29 16.26 -15.64 -18.93
CA GLN A 29 15.35 -16.75 -18.72
C GLN A 29 15.86 -17.51 -17.49
N THR A 30 15.23 -17.26 -16.34
CA THR A 30 15.47 -18.08 -15.15
C THR A 30 14.43 -19.19 -15.12
N THR A 31 14.76 -20.31 -15.75
CA THR A 31 14.25 -21.62 -15.31
C THR A 31 14.92 -21.90 -13.96
N GLY A 32 14.19 -21.66 -12.88
CA GLY A 32 14.71 -21.75 -11.52
C GLY A 32 13.58 -21.83 -10.51
N THR A 33 13.44 -23.01 -9.93
CA THR A 33 12.52 -23.42 -8.88
C THR A 33 12.56 -22.50 -7.64
N ASN A 34 11.41 -22.39 -6.97
CA ASN A 34 11.21 -21.77 -5.64
C ASN A 34 11.08 -20.24 -5.59
N GLY A 35 10.26 -19.64 -6.46
CA GLY A 35 9.62 -18.35 -6.19
C GLY A 35 8.27 -18.58 -5.52
N VAL A 36 8.14 -18.26 -4.22
CA VAL A 36 6.84 -18.24 -3.51
C VAL A 36 5.92 -17.20 -4.15
N SER A 37 5.22 -17.63 -5.19
CA SER A 37 4.16 -16.87 -5.86
C SER A 37 2.94 -16.91 -4.96
N ASN A 38 2.85 -15.97 -4.02
CA ASN A 38 1.64 -15.70 -3.22
C ASN A 38 0.47 -15.13 -4.07
N PHE A 39 0.56 -15.19 -5.40
CA PHE A 39 -0.45 -14.66 -6.32
C PHE A 39 -1.72 -15.52 -6.39
N ASP A 40 -1.68 -16.74 -5.82
CA ASP A 40 -2.74 -17.74 -5.95
C ASP A 40 -3.48 -18.07 -4.64
N LEU A 41 -3.27 -17.27 -3.58
CA LEU A 41 -3.89 -17.51 -2.27
C LEU A 41 -5.44 -17.42 -2.30
N PHE A 42 -6.01 -16.86 -3.37
CA PHE A 42 -7.45 -16.78 -3.63
C PHE A 42 -7.89 -17.50 -4.92
N GLY A 43 -6.99 -18.24 -5.57
CA GLY A 43 -7.34 -19.11 -6.71
C GLY A 43 -8.01 -20.41 -6.30
N THR A 44 -7.83 -20.82 -5.03
CA THR A 44 -8.65 -21.85 -4.40
C THR A 44 -9.94 -21.23 -3.89
N PRO A 45 -11.12 -21.86 -4.08
CA PRO A 45 -12.38 -21.36 -3.58
C PRO A 45 -12.38 -21.40 -2.06
N GLN A 46 -11.83 -20.36 -1.44
CA GLN A 46 -12.01 -20.13 -0.03
C GLN A 46 -13.51 -19.94 0.19
N LYS A 47 -14.08 -20.72 1.11
CA LYS A 47 -15.49 -20.63 1.53
C LYS A 47 -15.69 -19.33 2.33
N ILE A 48 -15.45 -18.19 1.70
CA ILE A 48 -15.79 -16.87 2.20
C ILE A 48 -17.26 -16.69 1.82
N VAL A 49 -18.15 -16.80 2.80
CA VAL A 49 -19.57 -16.53 2.58
C VAL A 49 -19.70 -15.05 2.25
N VAL A 50 -20.01 -14.75 1.00
CA VAL A 50 -20.23 -13.39 0.51
C VAL A 50 -21.40 -12.79 1.29
N GLY A 51 -21.15 -11.67 1.98
CA GLY A 51 -22.19 -10.95 2.73
C GLY A 51 -22.13 -11.07 4.25
N GLU A 52 -21.25 -11.91 4.80
CA GLU A 52 -21.03 -11.99 6.26
C GLU A 52 -20.06 -10.90 6.72
N ASP A 53 -20.43 -10.14 7.77
CA ASP A 53 -19.55 -9.12 8.37
C ASP A 53 -18.51 -9.81 9.26
N ILE A 54 -17.32 -10.02 8.70
CA ILE A 54 -16.22 -10.64 9.44
C ILE A 54 -15.49 -9.53 10.20
N VAL A 55 -15.70 -9.47 11.52
CA VAL A 55 -14.94 -8.58 12.40
C VAL A 55 -13.53 -9.14 12.56
N LEU A 56 -12.55 -8.38 12.08
CA LEU A 56 -11.14 -8.80 12.07
C LEU A 56 -10.56 -8.76 13.50
N PRO A 57 -9.86 -9.82 13.96
CA PRO A 57 -9.21 -9.84 15.27
C PRO A 57 -8.18 -8.71 15.42
N ARG A 58 -8.14 -8.07 16.60
CA ARG A 58 -7.27 -6.91 16.88
C ARG A 58 -5.81 -7.27 17.18
N SER A 59 -5.50 -8.55 17.44
CA SER A 59 -4.14 -9.01 17.75
C SER A 59 -3.64 -10.03 16.72
N SER A 60 -2.38 -9.87 16.29
CA SER A 60 -1.75 -10.79 15.34
C SER A 60 -1.52 -12.19 15.93
N THR A 61 -1.46 -12.29 17.26
CA THR A 61 -1.35 -13.55 18.00
C THR A 61 -2.65 -14.35 18.03
N ALA A 62 -3.81 -13.69 17.85
CA ALA A 62 -5.11 -14.35 17.76
C ALA A 62 -5.44 -14.85 16.34
N LEU A 63 -4.59 -14.55 15.35
CA LEU A 63 -4.74 -15.05 13.99
C LEU A 63 -4.20 -16.50 13.93
N SER A 64 -5.08 -17.47 14.08
CA SER A 64 -4.74 -18.89 13.99
C SER A 64 -4.15 -19.24 12.61
N ARG A 65 -3.33 -20.30 12.56
CA ARG A 65 -2.64 -20.81 11.36
C ARG A 65 -3.59 -21.46 10.34
N THR A 66 -4.86 -21.51 10.66
CA THR A 66 -5.93 -22.14 9.89
C THR A 66 -6.37 -21.21 8.77
N GLU A 67 -6.51 -21.79 7.58
CA GLU A 67 -6.78 -21.16 6.30
C GLU A 67 -7.89 -20.09 6.33
N GLY A 68 -7.81 -19.10 5.43
CA GLY A 68 -8.83 -18.06 5.29
C GLY A 68 -8.32 -16.64 5.54
N VAL A 69 -9.25 -15.73 5.85
CA VAL A 69 -8.98 -14.30 6.06
C VAL A 69 -7.94 -14.04 7.16
N ALA A 70 -7.92 -14.86 8.21
CA ALA A 70 -7.00 -14.70 9.34
C ALA A 70 -5.51 -14.88 8.93
N SER A 71 -5.21 -15.84 8.06
CA SER A 71 -3.84 -16.04 7.56
C SER A 71 -3.41 -14.90 6.63
N THR A 72 -4.33 -14.38 5.81
CA THR A 72 -4.09 -13.18 4.98
C THR A 72 -3.76 -11.96 5.83
N ILE A 73 -4.50 -11.71 6.91
CA ILE A 73 -4.21 -10.59 7.82
C ILE A 73 -2.80 -10.73 8.41
N ARG A 74 -2.39 -11.95 8.79
CA ARG A 74 -1.05 -12.17 9.32
C ARG A 74 0.03 -11.82 8.30
N ILE A 75 -0.14 -12.26 7.05
CA ILE A 75 0.75 -11.88 5.93
C ILE A 75 0.78 -10.36 5.76
N ILE A 76 -0.36 -9.69 5.82
CA ILE A 76 -0.46 -8.22 5.74
C ILE A 76 0.35 -7.54 6.84
N VAL A 77 0.26 -8.02 8.09
CA VAL A 77 1.03 -7.48 9.22
C VAL A 77 2.53 -7.70 9.01
N ASP A 78 2.93 -8.85 8.49
CA ASP A 78 4.34 -9.14 8.20
C ASP A 78 4.86 -8.26 7.05
N LEU A 79 4.05 -8.00 6.01
CA LEU A 79 4.38 -7.07 4.92
C LEU A 79 4.49 -5.62 5.41
N ASP A 80 3.59 -5.17 6.31
CA ASP A 80 3.68 -3.84 6.95
C ASP A 80 5.00 -3.69 7.73
N ARG A 81 5.41 -4.71 8.48
CA ARG A 81 6.71 -4.74 9.19
C ARG A 81 7.90 -4.66 8.24
N GLN A 82 7.79 -5.30 7.07
CA GLN A 82 8.80 -5.26 6.01
C GLN A 82 8.78 -3.96 5.19
N LYS A 83 7.91 -2.99 5.52
CA LYS A 83 7.68 -1.75 4.75
C LYS A 83 7.18 -2.00 3.31
N ARG A 84 6.63 -3.18 3.03
CA ARG A 84 6.04 -3.55 1.74
C ARG A 84 4.57 -3.11 1.69
N PHE A 85 4.35 -1.81 1.81
CA PHE A 85 3.03 -1.23 2.01
C PHE A 85 2.09 -1.42 0.82
N ALA A 86 2.60 -1.32 -0.42
CA ALA A 86 1.82 -1.55 -1.64
C ALA A 86 1.23 -2.97 -1.67
N GLU A 87 2.03 -3.97 -1.30
CA GLU A 87 1.60 -5.37 -1.29
C GLU A 87 0.61 -5.64 -0.17
N ALA A 88 0.84 -5.09 1.02
CA ALA A 88 -0.10 -5.14 2.13
C ALA A 88 -1.46 -4.52 1.74
N ARG A 89 -1.45 -3.37 1.05
CA ARG A 89 -2.66 -2.72 0.50
C ARG A 89 -3.33 -3.57 -0.57
N HIS A 90 -2.55 -4.22 -1.43
CA HIS A 90 -3.08 -5.10 -2.46
C HIS A 90 -3.86 -6.27 -1.84
N LEU A 91 -3.28 -6.97 -0.87
CA LEU A 91 -3.96 -8.07 -0.17
C LEU A 91 -5.20 -7.58 0.60
N LEU A 92 -5.11 -6.45 1.31
CA LEU A 92 -6.28 -5.85 1.97
C LEU A 92 -7.39 -5.47 0.98
N SER A 93 -7.04 -5.06 -0.24
CA SER A 93 -8.04 -4.73 -1.25
C SER A 93 -8.88 -5.95 -1.66
N GLN A 94 -8.29 -7.16 -1.62
CA GLN A 94 -8.99 -8.41 -1.89
C GLN A 94 -9.93 -8.76 -0.73
N VAL A 95 -9.47 -8.62 0.51
CA VAL A 95 -10.32 -8.76 1.71
C VAL A 95 -11.46 -7.75 1.68
N ARG A 96 -11.23 -6.51 1.25
CA ARG A 96 -12.27 -5.48 1.17
C ARG A 96 -13.38 -5.82 0.17
N LYS A 97 -13.06 -6.47 -0.94
CA LYS A 97 -14.02 -6.76 -2.03
C LYS A 97 -15.14 -7.71 -1.59
N VAL A 98 -14.85 -8.60 -0.65
CA VAL A 98 -15.82 -9.57 -0.12
C VAL A 98 -16.68 -9.02 1.04
N GLN A 99 -16.33 -7.83 1.56
CA GLN A 99 -17.04 -7.20 2.68
C GLN A 99 -18.19 -6.30 2.19
N PRO A 100 -19.36 -6.28 2.85
CA PRO A 100 -20.43 -5.34 2.52
C PRO A 100 -19.99 -3.89 2.76
N GLY A 101 -20.28 -2.96 1.84
CA GLY A 101 -19.75 -1.58 1.89
C GLY A 101 -20.15 -0.73 3.11
N LYS A 102 -21.16 -1.16 3.88
CA LYS A 102 -21.61 -0.51 5.13
C LYS A 102 -21.14 -1.25 6.40
N SER A 103 -20.47 -2.39 6.25
CA SER A 103 -20.08 -3.27 7.34
C SER A 103 -18.91 -2.69 8.15
N GLU A 104 -18.70 -3.20 9.37
CA GLU A 104 -17.53 -2.83 10.16
C GLU A 104 -16.25 -3.33 9.49
N GLY A 105 -16.26 -4.56 8.96
CA GLY A 105 -15.13 -5.14 8.24
C GLY A 105 -14.67 -4.28 7.07
N TYR A 106 -15.60 -3.78 6.23
CA TYR A 106 -15.26 -2.87 5.13
C TYR A 106 -14.58 -1.58 5.63
N ARG A 107 -15.11 -0.98 6.71
CA ARG A 107 -14.59 0.27 7.29
C ARG A 107 -13.21 0.05 7.89
N SER A 108 -13.02 -1.03 8.63
CA SER A 108 -11.75 -1.39 9.26
C SER A 108 -10.67 -1.71 8.22
N VAL A 109 -10.99 -2.45 7.17
CA VAL A 109 -10.06 -2.71 6.06
C VAL A 109 -9.71 -1.41 5.33
N THR A 110 -10.70 -0.57 5.01
CA THR A 110 -10.47 0.71 4.31
C THR A 110 -9.61 1.66 5.15
N ASN A 111 -9.82 1.68 6.47
CA ASN A 111 -9.00 2.44 7.41
C ASN A 111 -7.54 1.96 7.40
N SER A 112 -7.30 0.66 7.49
CA SER A 112 -5.95 0.08 7.41
C SER A 112 -5.26 0.38 6.08
N MET A 113 -5.99 0.27 4.97
CA MET A 113 -5.45 0.65 3.64
C MET A 113 -5.06 2.13 3.58
N ALA A 114 -5.84 3.03 4.20
CA ALA A 114 -5.53 4.46 4.25
C ALA A 114 -4.25 4.74 5.06
N ILE A 115 -4.08 4.05 6.20
CA ILE A 115 -2.87 4.14 7.02
C ILE A 115 -1.64 3.66 6.24
N LEU A 116 -1.73 2.53 5.55
CA LEU A 116 -0.62 2.01 4.73
C LEU A 116 -0.27 2.97 3.59
N ALA A 117 -1.26 3.62 2.96
CA ALA A 117 -0.99 4.60 1.91
C ALA A 117 -0.24 5.82 2.47
N LEU A 118 -0.57 6.28 3.69
CA LEU A 118 0.20 7.33 4.36
C LEU A 118 1.64 6.89 4.66
N LYS A 119 1.83 5.67 5.16
CA LYS A 119 3.16 5.12 5.46
C LYS A 119 4.04 5.03 4.20
N GLU A 120 3.44 4.76 3.05
CA GLU A 120 4.11 4.70 1.75
C GLU A 120 4.41 6.08 1.15
N GLY A 121 3.78 7.14 1.65
CA GLY A 121 3.86 8.50 1.08
C GLY A 121 2.84 8.76 -0.04
N GLU A 122 1.95 7.80 -0.32
CA GLU A 122 0.92 7.86 -1.36
C GLU A 122 -0.30 8.68 -0.90
N PHE A 123 -0.12 10.00 -0.82
CA PHE A 123 -1.10 10.91 -0.22
C PHE A 123 -2.42 11.02 -1.02
N GLU A 124 -2.38 10.88 -2.35
CA GLU A 124 -3.59 10.86 -3.17
C GLU A 124 -4.45 9.61 -2.90
N ASP A 125 -3.80 8.46 -2.75
CA ASP A 125 -4.47 7.22 -2.38
C ASP A 125 -5.04 7.28 -0.96
N PHE A 126 -4.30 7.87 -0.02
CA PHE A 126 -4.82 8.16 1.31
C PHE A 126 -6.11 8.98 1.23
N LYS A 127 -6.11 10.12 0.51
CA LYS A 127 -7.31 10.97 0.38
C LYS A 127 -8.48 10.21 -0.24
N ARG A 128 -8.21 9.38 -1.26
CA ARG A 128 -9.22 8.56 -1.93
C ARG A 128 -9.86 7.55 -0.96
N LEU A 129 -9.04 6.81 -0.21
CA LEU A 129 -9.48 5.80 0.75
C LEU A 129 -10.18 6.43 1.96
N ALA A 130 -9.64 7.50 2.51
CA ALA A 130 -10.25 8.22 3.63
C ALA A 130 -11.60 8.84 3.23
N ARG A 131 -11.74 9.34 2.00
CA ARG A 131 -13.05 9.77 1.47
C ARG A 131 -14.06 8.62 1.37
N GLN A 132 -13.62 7.41 0.96
CA GLN A 132 -14.49 6.23 0.93
C GLN A 132 -14.95 5.85 2.34
N LEU A 133 -14.04 5.90 3.32
CA LEU A 133 -14.34 5.66 4.73
C LEU A 133 -15.33 6.71 5.29
N ASP A 134 -15.08 8.00 5.06
CA ASP A 134 -15.93 9.12 5.52
C ASP A 134 -17.37 8.96 5.00
N ARG A 135 -17.52 8.57 3.72
CA ARG A 135 -18.82 8.27 3.10
C ARG A 135 -19.48 7.02 3.70
N SER A 136 -18.74 5.93 3.91
CA SER A 136 -19.28 4.70 4.52
C SER A 136 -19.78 4.94 5.95
N LEU A 137 -19.13 5.85 6.70
CA LEU A 137 -19.55 6.25 8.04
C LEU A 137 -20.73 7.23 8.05
N GLY A 138 -21.10 7.81 6.91
CA GLY A 138 -22.17 8.81 6.83
C GLY A 138 -21.77 10.22 7.28
N ASN A 139 -20.48 10.58 7.19
CA ASN A 139 -19.93 11.86 7.63
C ASN A 139 -20.31 12.26 9.07
N PRO A 140 -20.04 11.40 10.08
CA PRO A 140 -20.51 11.67 11.43
C PRO A 140 -19.76 12.85 12.06
N VAL A 141 -20.45 13.53 13.00
CA VAL A 141 -19.89 14.61 13.83
C VAL A 141 -18.91 14.02 14.87
N HIS A 142 -19.30 12.91 15.48
CA HIS A 142 -18.45 12.12 16.37
C HIS A 142 -18.00 10.83 15.66
N VAL A 143 -16.70 10.66 15.47
CA VAL A 143 -16.14 9.48 14.78
C VAL A 143 -15.76 8.43 15.82
N LYS A 144 -16.04 7.15 15.57
CA LYS A 144 -15.59 6.07 16.46
C LYS A 144 -14.06 5.98 16.47
N ALA A 145 -13.48 5.72 17.65
CA ALA A 145 -12.04 5.70 17.91
C ALA A 145 -11.15 5.07 16.81
N PRO A 146 -11.44 3.87 16.24
CA PRO A 146 -10.54 3.27 15.25
C PRO A 146 -10.40 4.07 13.95
N HIS A 147 -11.32 4.99 13.66
CA HIS A 147 -11.35 5.77 12.41
C HIS A 147 -11.05 7.25 12.63
N THR A 148 -10.99 7.71 13.88
CA THR A 148 -10.91 9.14 14.22
C THR A 148 -9.71 9.81 13.58
N GLU A 149 -8.53 9.19 13.64
CA GLU A 149 -7.28 9.78 13.13
C GLU A 149 -7.32 9.96 11.61
N VAL A 150 -7.67 8.90 10.87
CA VAL A 150 -7.76 8.92 9.40
C VAL A 150 -8.79 9.95 8.93
N ILE A 151 -9.97 9.97 9.55
CA ILE A 151 -11.04 10.92 9.20
C ILE A 151 -10.63 12.35 9.56
N THR A 152 -10.05 12.57 10.74
CA THR A 152 -9.65 13.92 11.17
C THR A 152 -8.57 14.47 10.25
N LEU A 153 -7.56 13.67 9.92
CA LEU A 153 -6.50 14.08 8.99
C LEU A 153 -7.06 14.39 7.61
N TYR A 154 -7.90 13.50 7.06
CA TYR A 154 -8.55 13.71 5.78
C TYR A 154 -9.38 15.00 5.76
N ARG A 155 -10.21 15.24 6.79
CA ARG A 155 -11.05 16.43 6.87
C ARG A 155 -10.21 17.70 7.06
N ALA A 156 -9.12 17.64 7.81
CA ALA A 156 -8.19 18.76 7.98
C ALA A 156 -7.56 19.18 6.64
N VAL A 157 -7.00 18.23 5.88
CA VAL A 157 -6.30 18.52 4.62
C VAL A 157 -7.24 18.82 3.45
N THR A 158 -8.53 18.49 3.58
CA THR A 158 -9.57 18.82 2.58
C THR A 158 -10.42 20.02 2.97
N GLY A 159 -10.10 20.69 4.09
CA GLY A 159 -10.82 21.88 4.55
C GLY A 159 -12.22 21.61 5.12
N LYS A 160 -12.59 20.35 5.34
CA LYS A 160 -13.89 19.95 5.91
C LYS A 160 -13.97 20.26 7.42
N ALA A 161 -15.18 20.16 7.98
CA ALA A 161 -15.41 20.29 9.42
C ALA A 161 -14.74 19.13 10.19
N LEU A 162 -13.98 19.44 11.23
CA LEU A 162 -13.31 18.43 12.04
C LEU A 162 -14.32 17.70 12.93
N PRO A 163 -14.11 16.40 13.22
CA PRO A 163 -14.88 15.69 14.24
C PRO A 163 -14.75 16.35 15.62
N VAL A 164 -15.76 16.19 16.47
CA VAL A 164 -15.72 16.75 17.85
C VAL A 164 -14.62 16.12 18.70
N ASN A 165 -14.26 14.87 18.42
CA ASN A 165 -13.19 14.13 19.08
C ASN A 165 -11.85 14.22 18.33
N ALA A 166 -11.68 15.21 17.46
CA ALA A 166 -10.40 15.49 16.83
C ALA A 166 -9.35 15.88 17.88
N PRO A 167 -8.10 15.38 17.78
CA PRO A 167 -7.04 15.82 18.67
C PRO A 167 -6.72 17.31 18.45
N ALA A 168 -6.34 18.01 19.53
CA ALA A 168 -6.27 19.47 19.58
C ALA A 168 -5.34 20.09 18.52
N ASN A 169 -4.24 19.40 18.21
CA ASN A 169 -3.25 19.79 17.21
C ASN A 169 -3.79 19.81 15.77
N MET A 170 -4.92 19.16 15.49
CA MET A 170 -5.48 19.07 14.14
C MET A 170 -6.10 20.37 13.63
N LYS A 171 -6.52 21.27 14.53
CA LYS A 171 -6.96 22.62 14.14
C LYS A 171 -5.83 23.38 13.45
N LEU A 172 -4.65 23.39 14.07
CA LEU A 172 -3.47 24.04 13.53
C LEU A 172 -3.03 23.45 12.19
N LEU A 173 -3.16 22.13 12.00
CA LEU A 173 -2.91 21.50 10.70
C LEU A 173 -3.88 21.99 9.62
N LYS A 174 -5.18 22.02 9.94
CA LYS A 174 -6.22 22.49 9.03
C LYS A 174 -5.95 23.93 8.58
N ASP A 175 -5.63 24.82 9.52
CA ASP A 175 -5.41 26.23 9.24
C ASP A 175 -4.18 26.44 8.33
N LYS A 176 -3.08 25.73 8.61
CA LYS A 176 -1.88 25.74 7.76
C LYS A 176 -2.19 25.25 6.35
N TYR A 177 -2.95 24.17 6.22
CA TYR A 177 -3.26 23.61 4.91
C TYR A 177 -4.21 24.50 4.11
N ALA A 178 -5.21 25.11 4.77
CA ALA A 178 -6.12 26.07 4.16
C ALA A 178 -5.37 27.31 3.62
N TYR A 179 -4.43 27.84 4.39
CA TYR A 179 -3.56 28.94 3.95
C TYR A 179 -2.80 28.59 2.66
N ILE A 180 -2.19 27.41 2.60
CA ILE A 180 -1.44 26.96 1.42
C ILE A 180 -2.35 26.82 0.19
N GLN A 181 -3.57 26.29 0.36
CA GLN A 181 -4.53 26.15 -0.74
C GLN A 181 -4.97 27.51 -1.29
N ASN A 182 -5.30 28.45 -0.40
CA ASN A 182 -5.68 29.81 -0.79
C ASN A 182 -4.54 30.54 -1.52
N ALA A 183 -3.30 30.38 -1.05
CA ALA A 183 -2.13 30.94 -1.72
C ALA A 183 -1.89 30.35 -3.12
N LYS A 184 -2.20 29.07 -3.33
CA LYS A 184 -2.12 28.43 -4.67
C LYS A 184 -3.20 28.93 -5.62
N LEU A 185 -4.42 29.15 -5.13
CA LEU A 185 -5.53 29.71 -5.91
C LEU A 185 -5.22 31.13 -6.40
N GLN A 186 -4.79 32.01 -5.49
CA GLN A 186 -4.43 33.40 -5.84
C GLN A 186 -3.27 33.51 -6.87
N ARG A 187 -2.38 32.52 -6.94
CA ARG A 187 -1.31 32.47 -7.94
C ARG A 187 -1.80 32.00 -9.31
N ARG A 188 -2.87 31.23 -9.37
CA ARG A 188 -3.48 30.78 -10.64
C ARG A 188 -4.33 31.88 -11.26
N ASP A 189 -5.04 32.67 -10.46
CA ASP A 189 -5.90 33.76 -10.94
C ASP A 189 -5.12 34.97 -11.48
N LYS A 190 -3.79 35.01 -11.30
CA LYS A 190 -2.89 36.05 -11.80
C LYS A 190 -2.15 35.68 -13.10
N ARG A 191 -2.43 34.51 -13.68
CA ARG A 191 -1.90 34.06 -14.97
C ARG A 191 -3.00 34.06 -16.01
#